data_AF-A0AAW6RRD2-F1
#
_entry.id   AF-A0AAW6RRD2-F1
#
_cell.length_a   1.000
_cell.length_b   1.000
_cell.length_c   1.000
_cell.angle_alpha   90.00
_cell.angle_beta   90.00
_cell.angle_gamma   90.00
#
_symmetry.space_group_name_H-M   'P 1'
#
loop_
_entity.id
_entity.type
_entity.pdbx_description
1 polymer ?
#
loop_
_entity_poly.entity_id
_entity_poly.type
_entity_poly.pdbx_seq_one_letter_code
_entity_poly.pdbx_strand_id
1 'polypeptide(L)'
;MNDAVKYFKKNGLQRSKELIEMGFGFCSLEDGLSFHTEQLKQLVESHELVGSYGGLSQSRKWIERTVFKLSDSMIALKKAIADVESCMGVASGSN
;
A
#
# COMPACT_ATOMS: atom_id res chain seq x y z
N MET A 1 0.47 11.15 -7.89
CA MET A 1 0.15 9.71 -7.82
C MET A 1 1.41 8.95 -8.20
N ASN A 2 1.96 8.12 -7.31
CA ASN A 2 3.24 7.41 -7.50
C ASN A 2 3.10 6.38 -8.63
N ASP A 3 4.12 6.23 -9.48
CA ASP A 3 4.10 5.26 -10.59
C ASP A 3 4.00 3.81 -10.09
N ALA A 4 4.56 3.49 -8.92
CA ALA A 4 4.36 2.20 -8.26
C ALA A 4 2.88 1.96 -7.92
N VAL A 5 2.16 2.99 -7.45
CA VAL A 5 0.72 2.91 -7.17
C VAL A 5 -0.08 2.71 -8.44
N LYS A 6 0.28 3.41 -9.53
CA LYS A 6 -0.36 3.20 -10.84
C LYS A 6 -0.13 1.78 -11.36
N TYR A 7 1.09 1.27 -11.23
CA TYR A 7 1.42 -0.11 -11.60
C TYR A 7 0.64 -1.12 -10.78
N PHE A 8 0.63 -0.97 -9.45
CA PHE A 8 -0.10 -1.84 -8.54
C PHE A 8 -1.60 -1.84 -8.86
N LYS A 9 -2.18 -0.67 -9.12
CA LYS A 9 -3.60 -0.54 -9.50
C LYS A 9 -3.91 -1.21 -10.84
N LYS A 10 -3.00 -1.14 -11.81
CA LYS A 10 -3.15 -1.74 -13.15
C LYS A 10 -3.00 -3.26 -13.12
N ASN A 11 -2.04 -3.78 -12.35
CA ASN A 11 -1.59 -5.18 -12.42
C ASN A 11 -2.03 -6.04 -11.23
N GLY A 12 -2.40 -5.42 -10.11
CA GLY A 12 -2.83 -6.09 -8.88
C GLY A 12 -1.69 -6.63 -8.01
N LEU A 13 -2.09 -7.22 -6.88
CA LEU A 13 -1.19 -7.70 -5.82
C LEU A 13 -0.25 -8.82 -6.29
N GLN A 14 -0.78 -9.84 -6.97
CA GLN A 14 -0.01 -11.01 -7.41
C GLN A 14 1.12 -10.60 -8.35
N ARG A 15 0.80 -9.81 -9.39
CA ARG A 15 1.79 -9.34 -10.37
C ARG A 15 2.82 -8.40 -9.77
N SER A 16 2.44 -7.68 -8.71
CA SER A 16 3.36 -6.83 -7.96
C SER A 16 4.38 -7.65 -7.17
N LYS A 17 3.95 -8.74 -6.54
CA LYS A 17 4.84 -9.70 -5.84
C LYS A 17 5.87 -10.30 -6.79
N GLU A 18 5.42 -10.81 -7.94
CA GLU A 18 6.32 -11.40 -8.94
C GLU A 18 7.41 -10.42 -9.38
N LEU A 19 7.06 -9.14 -9.56
CA LEU A 19 8.02 -8.11 -9.98
C LEU A 19 9.03 -7.76 -8.87
N ILE A 20 8.61 -7.82 -7.61
CA ILE A 20 9.52 -7.65 -6.46
C ILE A 20 10.47 -8.85 -6.35
N GLU A 21 9.97 -10.06 -6.53
CA GLU A 21 10.76 -11.30 -6.45
C GLU A 21 11.85 -11.38 -7.53
N MET A 22 11.63 -10.74 -8.69
CA MET A 22 12.66 -10.64 -9.72
C MET A 22 13.86 -9.75 -9.32
N GLY A 23 13.76 -8.94 -8.27
CA GLY A 23 14.92 -8.31 -7.62
C GLY A 23 15.61 -7.18 -8.41
N PHE A 24 14.92 -6.53 -9.35
CA PHE A 24 15.52 -5.50 -10.22
C PHE A 24 16.00 -4.23 -9.49
N GLY A 25 15.52 -3.94 -8.27
CA GLY A 25 15.84 -2.74 -7.49
C GLY A 25 15.15 -1.47 -8.02
N PHE A 26 15.22 -1.23 -9.33
CA PHE A 26 14.54 -0.16 -10.04
C PHE A 26 13.90 -0.71 -11.32
N CYS A 27 12.66 -0.30 -11.59
CA CYS A 27 11.90 -0.74 -12.75
C CYS A 27 11.47 0.47 -13.58
N SER A 28 11.82 0.44 -14.86
CA SER A 28 11.26 1.30 -15.90
C SER A 28 10.49 0.43 -16.87
N LEU A 29 9.18 0.65 -16.96
CA LEU A 29 8.28 -0.12 -17.81
C LEU A 29 8.01 0.63 -19.11
N GLU A 30 7.62 -0.11 -20.16
CA GLU A 30 7.32 0.44 -21.48
C GLU A 30 6.15 1.44 -21.48
N ASP A 31 5.24 1.32 -20.52
CA ASP A 31 4.14 2.28 -20.28
C ASP A 31 4.61 3.65 -19.73
N GLY A 32 5.93 3.88 -19.63
CA GLY A 32 6.51 5.11 -19.07
C GLY A 32 6.43 5.21 -17.55
N LEU A 33 6.11 4.11 -16.86
CA LEU A 33 6.12 4.03 -15.40
C LEU A 33 7.53 3.73 -14.92
N SER A 34 8.03 4.54 -13.99
CA SER A 34 9.34 4.32 -13.37
C SER A 34 9.25 4.37 -11.86
N PHE A 35 9.68 3.31 -11.18
CA PHE A 35 9.64 3.23 -9.72
C PHE A 35 10.65 2.24 -9.16
N HIS A 36 11.00 2.40 -7.89
CA HIS A 36 11.82 1.41 -7.20
C HIS A 36 10.98 0.21 -6.77
N THR A 37 11.53 -1.00 -6.87
CA THR A 37 10.86 -2.22 -6.41
C THR A 37 10.53 -2.14 -4.91
N GLU A 38 11.33 -1.41 -4.13
CA GLU A 38 11.06 -1.13 -2.71
C GLU A 38 9.76 -0.35 -2.49
N GLN A 39 9.41 0.58 -3.39
CA GLN A 39 8.13 1.29 -3.30
C GLN A 39 6.97 0.34 -3.56
N LEU A 40 7.11 -0.56 -4.53
CA LEU A 40 6.10 -1.57 -4.82
C LEU A 40 5.99 -2.60 -3.69
N LYS A 41 7.13 -3.00 -3.10
CA LYS A 41 7.21 -3.90 -1.96
C LYS A 41 6.47 -3.33 -0.76
N GLN A 42 6.70 -2.06 -0.44
CA GLN A 42 5.98 -1.39 0.62
C GLN A 42 4.45 -1.40 0.37
N LEU A 43 3.99 -1.20 -0.87
CA LEU A 43 2.55 -1.27 -1.19
C LEU A 43 1.97 -2.67 -0.95
N VAL A 44 2.70 -3.71 -1.36
CA VAL A 44 2.33 -5.11 -1.12
C VAL A 44 2.22 -5.38 0.38
N GLU A 45 3.24 -5.02 1.15
CA GLU A 45 3.25 -5.18 2.61
C GLU A 45 2.11 -4.41 3.27
N SER A 46 1.83 -3.18 2.82
CA SER A 46 0.71 -2.37 3.29
C SER A 46 -0.64 -3.05 3.05
N HIS A 47 -0.85 -3.64 1.87
CA HIS A 47 -2.06 -4.38 1.54
C HIS A 47 -2.23 -5.64 2.40
N GLU A 48 -1.16 -6.38 2.64
CA GLU A 48 -1.17 -7.58 3.49
C GLU A 48 -1.40 -7.23 4.97
N LEU A 49 -0.75 -6.17 5.46
CA LEU A 49 -0.94 -5.67 6.81
C LEU A 49 -2.40 -5.28 7.03
N VAL A 50 -2.97 -4.43 6.17
CA VAL A 50 -4.39 -4.05 6.26
C VAL A 50 -5.30 -5.28 6.19
N GLY A 51 -5.00 -6.24 5.31
CA GLY A 51 -5.70 -7.52 5.24
C GLY A 51 -5.68 -8.30 6.56
N SER A 52 -4.52 -8.39 7.22
CA SER A 52 -4.34 -9.07 8.51
C SER A 52 -5.15 -8.42 9.64
N TYR A 53 -5.45 -7.13 9.57
CA TYR A 53 -6.31 -6.42 10.53
C TYR A 53 -7.81 -6.55 10.20
N GLY A 54 -8.19 -7.31 9.17
CA GLY A 54 -9.58 -7.47 8.74
C GLY A 54 -10.04 -6.45 7.71
N GLY A 55 -9.10 -5.81 7.00
CA GLY A 55 -9.35 -4.83 5.94
C GLY A 55 -9.39 -3.38 6.43
N LEU A 56 -9.46 -2.45 5.47
CA LEU A 56 -9.36 -0.99 5.67
C LEU A 56 -10.24 -0.46 6.82
N SER A 57 -11.51 -0.84 6.85
CA SER A 57 -12.46 -0.38 7.87
C SER A 57 -12.07 -0.82 9.27
N GLN A 58 -11.58 -2.05 9.43
CA GLN A 58 -11.14 -2.55 10.73
C GLN A 58 -9.80 -1.95 11.15
N SER A 59 -8.87 -1.79 10.21
CA SER A 59 -7.59 -1.10 10.46
C SER A 59 -7.80 0.33 10.97
N ARG A 60 -8.72 1.11 10.36
CA ARG A 60 -9.08 2.46 10.83
C ARG A 60 -9.65 2.43 12.25
N LYS A 61 -10.63 1.56 12.53
CA LYS A 61 -11.21 1.40 13.88
C LYS A 61 -10.16 1.02 14.91
N TRP A 62 -9.18 0.20 14.54
CA TRP A 62 -8.10 -0.21 15.43
C TRP A 62 -7.25 0.99 15.87
N ILE A 63 -6.94 1.89 14.94
CA ILE A 63 -6.21 3.13 15.23
C ILE A 63 -7.07 4.06 16.10
N GLU A 64 -8.35 4.25 15.77
CA GLU A 64 -9.26 5.11 16.55
C GLU A 64 -9.43 4.63 17.99
N ARG A 65 -9.45 3.31 18.22
CA ARG A 65 -9.52 2.71 19.56
C ARG A 65 -8.20 2.74 20.31
N THR A 66 -7.08 2.90 19.61
CA THR A 66 -5.74 2.95 20.21
C THR A 66 -5.42 4.39 20.61
N VAL A 67 -5.87 4.77 21.81
CA VAL A 67 -5.80 6.16 22.30
C VAL A 67 -4.42 6.55 22.85
N PHE A 68 -3.55 5.59 23.20
CA PHE A 68 -2.52 5.87 24.21
C PHE A 68 -1.04 5.59 23.91
N LYS A 69 -0.64 5.25 22.68
CA LYS A 69 0.80 5.25 22.32
C LYS A 69 0.99 5.23 20.80
N LEU A 70 1.80 6.14 20.26
CA LEU A 70 2.41 5.95 18.94
C LEU A 70 3.40 4.79 19.07
N SER A 71 2.94 3.57 18.85
CA SER A 71 3.82 2.43 18.61
C SER A 71 4.22 2.41 17.14
N ASP A 72 5.39 1.83 16.85
CA ASP A 72 5.85 1.63 15.46
C ASP A 72 4.81 0.88 14.62
N SER A 73 4.11 -0.08 15.24
CA SER A 73 3.00 -0.80 14.62
C SER A 73 1.84 0.12 14.20
N MET A 74 1.51 1.13 15.01
CA MET A 74 0.45 2.09 14.68
C MET A 74 0.87 3.05 13.56
N ILE A 75 2.15 3.46 13.53
CA ILE A 75 2.72 4.25 12.45
C ILE A 75 2.69 3.45 11.14
N ALA A 76 3.15 2.20 11.18
CA ALA A 76 3.12 1.28 10.05
C ALA A 76 1.70 1.07 9.54
N LEU A 77 0.73 0.83 10.43
CA LEU A 77 -0.67 0.65 10.05
C LEU A 77 -1.29 1.91 9.43
N LYS A 78 -0.99 3.11 9.95
CA LYS A 78 -1.41 4.39 9.37
C LYS A 78 -0.87 4.57 7.96
N LYS A 79 0.43 4.28 7.77
CA LYS A 79 1.09 4.34 6.46
C LYS A 79 0.44 3.35 5.49
N ALA A 80 0.18 2.13 5.96
CA ALA A 80 -0.44 1.09 5.17
C ALA A 80 -1.86 1.45 4.71
N ILE A 81 -2.66 2.05 5.58
CA ILE A 81 -3.99 2.55 5.22
C ILE A 81 -3.89 3.61 4.11
N ALA A 82 -3.00 4.59 4.26
CA ALA A 82 -2.82 5.65 3.27
C ALA A 82 -2.34 5.09 1.90
N ASP A 83 -1.45 4.11 1.91
CA ASP A 83 -0.99 3.40 0.71
C ASP A 83 -2.15 2.69 -0.01
N VAL A 84 -2.97 1.95 0.74
CA VAL A 84 -4.15 1.23 0.19
C VAL A 84 -5.21 2.21 -0.33
N GLU A 85 -5.48 3.30 0.39
CA GLU A 85 -6.39 4.36 -0.04
C GLU A 85 -5.94 4.99 -1.36
N SER A 86 -4.63 5.26 -1.50
CA SER A 86 -4.04 5.78 -2.73
C SER A 86 -4.25 4.81 -3.91
N CYS A 87 -4.13 3.50 -3.67
CA CYS A 87 -4.35 2.46 -4.69
C CYS A 87 -5.82 2.37 -5.12
N MET A 88 -6.75 2.45 -4.16
CA MET A 88 -8.19 2.38 -4.44
C MET A 88 -8.72 3.66 -5.10
N GLY A 89 -7.97 4.76 -5.06
CA GLY A 89 -8.44 6.04 -5.61
C GLY A 89 -9.66 6.57 -4.85
N VAL A 90 -9.88 6.11 -3.62
CA VAL A 90 -10.87 6.69 -2.72
C VAL A 90 -10.35 8.07 -2.33
N ALA A 91 -10.73 9.07 -3.13
CA ALA A 91 -10.98 10.38 -2.58
C ALA A 91 -11.89 10.16 -1.37
N SER A 92 -11.46 10.60 -0.20
CA SER A 92 -12.34 10.79 0.94
C SER A 92 -13.43 11.80 0.55
N GLY A 93 -14.41 11.34 -0.20
CA GLY A 93 -15.70 11.96 -0.42
C GLY A 93 -16.72 11.07 0.25
N SER A 94 -16.75 11.11 1.58
CA SER A 94 -18.00 10.80 2.27
C SER A 94 -19.00 11.89 1.86
N ASN A 95 -20.15 11.44 1.37
CA ASN A 95 -21.38 12.17 1.02
C ASN A 95 -21.45 13.67 1.32
#